data_AF-A0A524CYV8-F1
#
_entry.id   AF-A0A524CYV8-F1
#
_cell.length_a   1.000
_cell.length_b   1.000
_cell.length_c   1.000
_cell.angle_alpha   90.00
_cell.angle_beta   90.00
_cell.angle_gamma   90.00
#
_symmetry.space_group_name_H-M   'P 1'
#
loop_
_entity.id
_entity.type
_entity.pdbx_description
1 polymer ?
#
loop_
_entity_poly.entity_id
_entity_poly.type
_entity_poly.pdbx_seq_one_letter_code
_entity_poly.pdbx_strand_id
1 'polypeptide(L)'
;MRSLHIRANYGSLKMSDLSKNARCVLEILQTAGALTTVEILDIARREEYSSLCHDCAGGDAFVAAANQLVEHGLITKRFGKGGYIWELVRD
;
A
#
# COMPACT_ATOMS: atom_id res chain seq x y z
N MET A 1 24.76 12.01 -5.13
CA MET A 1 23.71 11.34 -4.32
C MET A 1 23.07 10.29 -5.21
N ARG A 2 23.26 9.00 -4.91
CA ARG A 2 22.82 7.89 -5.75
C ARG A 2 21.34 7.63 -5.49
N SER A 3 20.48 8.08 -6.39
CA SER A 3 19.06 7.70 -6.41
C SER A 3 18.99 6.22 -6.80
N LEU A 4 18.75 5.33 -5.83
CA LEU A 4 18.44 3.94 -6.10
C LEU A 4 17.08 3.88 -6.81
N HIS A 5 17.11 3.76 -8.13
CA HIS A 5 15.95 3.33 -8.89
C HIS A 5 15.80 1.82 -8.68
N ILE A 6 15.03 1.42 -7.68
CA ILE A 6 14.55 0.05 -7.54
C ILE A 6 13.65 -0.22 -8.75
N ARG A 7 14.17 -0.93 -9.74
CA ARG A 7 13.38 -1.44 -10.86
C ARG A 7 12.56 -2.62 -10.34
N ALA A 8 11.38 -2.33 -9.82
CA ALA A 8 10.37 -3.35 -9.63
C ALA A 8 9.85 -3.76 -11.01
N ASN A 9 10.08 -5.02 -11.38
CA ASN A 9 9.67 -5.60 -12.65
C ASN A 9 8.19 -5.99 -12.56
N TYR A 10 7.33 -4.99 -12.35
CA TYR A 10 5.89 -5.16 -12.38
C TYR A 10 5.47 -5.31 -13.85
N GLY A 11 4.99 -6.50 -14.23
CA GLY A 11 4.53 -6.78 -15.58
C GLY A 11 3.50 -5.73 -16.04
N SER A 12 3.91 -4.84 -16.93
CA SER A 12 3.08 -3.86 -17.66
C SER A 12 2.18 -2.90 -16.87
N LEU A 13 2.10 -2.96 -15.53
CA LEU A 13 1.28 -2.03 -14.74
C LEU A 13 2.06 -0.72 -14.54
N LYS A 14 1.54 0.40 -15.06
CA LYS A 14 2.13 1.71 -14.73
C LYS A 14 1.58 2.16 -13.39
N MET A 15 2.41 2.84 -12.59
CA MET A 15 1.98 3.50 -11.35
C MET A 15 0.80 4.47 -11.56
N SER A 16 0.58 4.94 -12.79
CA SER A 16 -0.57 5.76 -13.20
C SER A 16 -1.91 5.03 -13.15
N ASP A 17 -1.90 3.71 -13.20
CA ASP A 17 -3.12 2.88 -13.32
C ASP A 17 -3.72 2.56 -11.93
N LEU A 18 -2.95 2.85 -10.87
CA LEU A 18 -3.37 2.71 -9.49
C LEU A 18 -4.18 3.92 -9.02
N SER A 19 -5.26 3.66 -8.28
CA SER A 19 -5.98 4.71 -7.56
C SER A 19 -5.04 5.48 -6.62
N LYS A 20 -5.40 6.72 -6.25
CA LYS A 20 -4.61 7.49 -5.26
C LYS A 20 -4.44 6.73 -3.95
N ASN A 21 -5.52 6.07 -3.51
CA ASN A 21 -5.53 5.25 -2.31
C ASN A 21 -4.62 4.02 -2.44
N ALA A 22 -4.64 3.32 -3.58
CA ALA A 22 -3.74 2.19 -3.84
C ALA A 22 -2.27 2.62 -3.86
N ARG A 23 -1.95 3.77 -4.47
CA ARG A 23 -0.60 4.33 -4.41
C ARG A 23 -0.18 4.63 -2.97
N CYS A 24 -1.07 5.21 -2.18
CA CYS A 24 -0.79 5.50 -0.78
C CYS A 24 -0.49 4.26 0.05
N VAL A 25 -1.33 3.22 -0.06
CA VAL A 25 -1.10 1.96 0.65
C VAL A 25 0.22 1.32 0.22
N LEU A 26 0.52 1.33 -1.07
CA LEU A 26 1.77 0.78 -1.59
C LEU A 26 2.99 1.55 -1.05
N GLU A 27 2.93 2.88 -1.03
CA GLU A 27 4.01 3.73 -0.51
C GLU A 27 4.24 3.50 0.99
N ILE A 28 3.16 3.44 1.79
CA ILE A 28 3.24 3.11 3.23
C ILE A 28 3.95 1.76 3.43
N LEU A 29 3.56 0.72 2.68
CA LEU A 29 4.15 -0.62 2.80
C LEU A 29 5.60 -0.67 2.30
N GLN A 30 5.97 0.15 1.31
CA GLN A 30 7.36 0.31 0.86
C GLN A 30 8.24 0.94 1.93
N THR A 31 7.72 1.91 2.69
CA THR A 31 8.47 2.60 3.75
C THR A 31 8.52 1.78 5.04
N ALA A 32 7.39 1.24 5.48
CA ALA A 32 7.23 0.65 6.82
C ALA A 32 7.31 -0.89 6.86
N GLY A 33 7.17 -1.57 5.71
CA GLY A 33 7.15 -3.02 5.64
C GLY A 33 5.77 -3.62 5.94
N ALA A 34 5.74 -4.78 6.61
CA ALA A 34 4.50 -5.50 6.89
C ALA A 34 3.70 -4.82 8.00
N LEU A 35 2.41 -4.54 7.77
CA LEU A 35 1.55 -3.79 8.68
C LEU A 35 0.14 -4.37 8.76
N THR A 36 -0.53 -4.19 9.88
CA THR A 36 -1.97 -4.45 10.01
C THR A 36 -2.80 -3.35 9.36
N THR A 37 -4.07 -3.64 9.07
CA THR A 37 -5.03 -2.62 8.59
C THR A 37 -5.05 -1.39 9.50
N VAL A 38 -5.09 -1.58 10.82
CA VAL A 38 -5.14 -0.47 11.79
C VAL A 38 -3.88 0.41 11.68
N GLU A 39 -2.70 -0.19 11.63
CA GLU A 39 -1.44 0.55 11.51
C GLU A 39 -1.37 1.33 10.19
N ILE A 40 -1.84 0.76 9.09
CA ILE A 40 -1.89 1.46 7.80
C ILE A 40 -2.84 2.67 7.88
N LEU A 41 -4.02 2.50 8.49
CA LEU A 41 -4.99 3.59 8.65
C LEU A 41 -4.44 4.71 9.55
N ASP A 42 -3.69 4.37 10.59
CA ASP A 42 -3.05 5.34 11.48
C ASP A 42 -1.93 6.11 10.76
N ILE A 43 -1.12 5.42 9.95
CA ILE A 43 -0.07 6.06 9.13
C ILE A 43 -0.69 6.93 8.05
N ALA A 44 -1.76 6.47 7.38
CA ALA A 44 -2.46 7.20 6.33
C ALA A 44 -3.03 8.56 6.79
N ARG A 45 -3.25 8.74 8.10
CA ARG A 45 -3.73 9.98 8.70
C ARG A 45 -2.62 11.01 8.96
N ARG A 46 -1.35 10.63 8.83
CA ARG A 46 -0.22 11.54 9.02
C ARG A 46 -0.16 12.58 7.90
N GLU A 47 0.31 13.79 8.23
CA GLU A 47 0.38 14.89 7.27
C GLU A 47 1.20 14.54 6.02
N GLU A 48 2.26 13.73 6.18
CA GLU A 48 3.12 13.25 5.09
C GLU A 48 2.36 12.47 4.01
N TYR A 49 1.27 11.80 4.36
CA TYR A 49 0.43 11.04 3.43
C TYR A 49 -0.87 11.75 3.04
N SER A 50 -1.21 12.89 3.66
CA SER A 50 -2.49 13.59 3.45
C SER A 50 -2.79 13.98 2.00
N SER A 51 -1.74 14.24 1.19
CA SER A 51 -1.87 14.57 -0.23
C SER A 51 -2.18 13.37 -1.13
N LEU A 52 -1.93 12.15 -0.63
CA LEU A 52 -2.01 10.89 -1.35
C LEU A 52 -3.15 10.00 -0.84
N CYS A 53 -3.27 9.88 0.49
CA CYS A 53 -4.32 9.20 1.23
C CYS A 53 -5.48 10.17 1.53
N HIS A 54 -6.28 10.51 0.52
CA HIS A 54 -7.42 11.43 0.73
C HIS A 54 -8.51 10.77 1.59
N ASP A 55 -8.98 9.58 1.17
CA ASP A 55 -10.11 8.87 1.80
C ASP A 55 -9.70 7.51 2.39
N CYS A 56 -8.42 7.15 2.38
CA CYS A 56 -7.94 5.86 2.91
C CYS A 56 -8.34 5.61 4.37
N ALA A 57 -8.54 6.67 5.17
CA ALA A 57 -8.88 6.56 6.58
C ALA A 57 -10.30 6.00 6.85
N GLY A 58 -11.17 5.94 5.84
CA GLY A 58 -12.45 5.26 5.89
C GLY A 58 -12.28 3.83 5.40
N GLY A 59 -12.22 2.84 6.31
CA GLY A 59 -11.78 1.46 6.06
C GLY A 59 -12.26 0.79 4.75
N ASP A 60 -13.44 1.11 4.23
CA ASP A 60 -13.94 0.60 2.94
C ASP A 60 -13.06 1.02 1.76
N ALA A 61 -12.61 2.27 1.73
CA ALA A 61 -11.71 2.81 0.71
C ALA A 61 -10.32 2.16 0.80
N PHE A 62 -9.85 1.84 2.01
CA PHE A 62 -8.64 1.05 2.21
C PHE A 62 -8.80 -0.37 1.65
N VAL A 63 -9.90 -1.07 1.97
CA VAL A 63 -10.11 -2.45 1.50
C VAL A 63 -10.16 -2.51 -0.03
N ALA A 64 -10.85 -1.57 -0.69
CA ALA A 64 -10.90 -1.49 -2.14
C ALA A 64 -9.50 -1.27 -2.75
N ALA A 65 -8.72 -0.33 -2.19
CA ALA A 65 -7.37 -0.05 -2.63
C ALA A 65 -6.41 -1.25 -2.42
N ALA A 66 -6.49 -1.89 -1.25
CA ALA A 66 -5.66 -3.04 -0.92
C ALA A 66 -5.99 -4.25 -1.79
N ASN A 67 -7.28 -4.50 -2.08
CA ASN A 67 -7.69 -5.55 -3.01
C ASN A 67 -7.18 -5.29 -4.43
N GLN A 68 -7.22 -4.04 -4.93
CA GLN A 68 -6.63 -3.68 -6.22
C GLN A 68 -5.13 -4.06 -6.26
N LEU A 69 -4.37 -3.75 -5.20
CA LEU A 69 -2.95 -4.10 -5.13
C LEU A 69 -2.70 -5.62 -5.08
N VAL A 70 -3.57 -6.38 -4.40
CA VAL A 70 -3.51 -7.85 -4.35
C VAL A 70 -3.79 -8.45 -5.73
N GLU A 71 -4.82 -7.96 -6.44
CA GLU A 71 -5.17 -8.41 -7.80
C GLU A 71 -4.02 -8.18 -8.80
N HIS A 72 -3.25 -7.11 -8.58
CA HIS A 72 -2.05 -6.82 -9.37
C HIS A 72 -0.78 -7.53 -8.87
N GLY A 73 -0.87 -8.35 -7.83
CA GLY A 73 0.28 -9.09 -7.28
C GLY A 73 1.34 -8.21 -6.61
N LEU A 74 0.99 -6.99 -6.21
CA LEU A 74 1.92 -6.01 -5.63
C LEU A 74 2.07 -6.22 -4.11
N ILE A 75 0.99 -6.61 -3.45
CA ILE A 75 0.94 -6.90 -2.02
C ILE A 75 0.22 -8.22 -1.78
N THR A 76 0.48 -8.82 -0.63
CA THR A 76 -0.26 -9.97 -0.13
C THR A 76 -0.86 -9.67 1.24
N LYS A 77 -1.82 -10.50 1.65
CA LYS A 77 -2.41 -10.45 2.99
C LYS A 77 -2.38 -11.82 3.62
N ARG A 78 -2.09 -11.86 4.91
CA ARG A 78 -2.21 -13.07 5.74
C ARG A 78 -2.94 -12.76 7.03
N PHE A 79 -3.69 -13.73 7.52
CA PHE A 79 -4.34 -13.60 8.81
C PHE A 79 -3.30 -13.78 9.93
N GLY A 80 -3.26 -12.86 10.88
CA GLY A 80 -2.31 -12.87 11.98
C GLY A 80 -2.88 -12.24 13.25
N LYS A 81 -2.00 -12.02 14.25
CA LYS A 81 -2.40 -11.35 15.49
C LYS A 81 -2.78 -9.90 15.17
N GLY A 82 -4.00 -9.49 15.54
CA GLY A 82 -4.50 -8.14 15.26
C GLY A 82 -5.21 -7.98 13.91
N GLY A 83 -5.44 -9.06 13.17
CA GLY A 83 -6.22 -9.05 11.92
C GLY A 83 -5.37 -9.40 10.70
N TYR A 84 -5.72 -8.82 9.54
CA TYR A 84 -4.94 -8.98 8.32
C TYR A 84 -3.63 -8.20 8.42
N ILE A 85 -2.53 -8.89 8.16
CA ILE A 85 -1.21 -8.30 7.95
C ILE A 85 -1.00 -8.22 6.44
N TRP A 86 -0.68 -7.03 5.97
CA TRP A 86 -0.42 -6.68 4.59
C TRP A 86 1.07 -6.48 4.39
N GLU A 87 1.62 -7.01 3.32
CA GLU A 87 3.04 -6.90 3.01
C GLU A 87 3.29 -6.88 1.50
N LEU A 88 4.39 -6.26 1.08
CA LEU A 88 4.83 -6.31 -0.32
C LEU A 88 5.11 -7.76 -0.73
N VAL A 89 4.69 -8.13 -1.93
CA VAL A 89 5.24 -9.33 -2.57
C VAL A 89 6.70 -9.02 -2.91
N ARG A 90 7.63 -9.77 -2.33
CA ARG A 90 9.05 -9.73 -2.68
C ARG A 90 9.34 -10.89 -3.62
N ASP A 91 10.05 -10.61 -4.71
CA ASP A 91 10.67 -11.65 -5.55
C ASP A 91 11.73 -12.43 -4.75
#